data_AF-A0A3D9B2Z8-F1
#
_entry.id   AF-A0A3D9B2Z8-F1
#
_cell.length_a   1.000
_cell.length_b   1.000
_cell.length_c   1.000
_cell.angle_alpha   90.00
_cell.angle_beta   90.00
_cell.angle_gamma   90.00
#
_symmetry.space_group_name_H-M   'P 1'
#
loop_
_entity.id
_entity.type
_entity.pdbx_description
1 polymer ?
#
loop_
_entity_poly.entity_id
_entity_poly.type
_entity_poly.pdbx_seq_one_letter_code
_entity_poly.pdbx_strand_id
1 'polypeptide(L)'
;MLKIISTFAVILSLNIAAQEIPIKDNNLKTALLQQFDQNHNGKLEVSEINTVPELKLDEKNISDLSGLEHFQNLKELNLRKNNISDFSLVNKLTKLENLYIGDNNKIGVLNLKGLVNLKGIYAFRLGLTKIQLNSKNIKYIYLQDNLFTDFDTRKFPALHTLNLDGCKTLVNLDLSKNKELVQLYLLDTSIKDLDITNNKTLKTFYIEDSVKLIKDADQEATKRAPIITVK
;
A
#
# COMPACT_ATOMS: atom_id res chain seq x y z
N MET A 1 64.72 -9.75 -17.74
CA MET A 1 63.95 -8.92 -18.70
C MET A 1 62.49 -8.95 -18.24
N LEU A 2 62.07 -7.91 -17.53
CA LEU A 2 60.76 -7.80 -16.88
C LEU A 2 59.69 -7.51 -17.93
N LYS A 3 58.71 -8.41 -18.14
CA LYS A 3 57.51 -8.10 -18.95
C LYS A 3 56.39 -7.67 -18.00
N ILE A 4 56.19 -6.37 -17.91
CA ILE A 4 55.03 -5.76 -17.27
C ILE A 4 53.84 -6.03 -18.19
N ILE A 5 52.96 -6.97 -17.82
CA ILE A 5 51.65 -7.11 -18.44
C ILE A 5 50.74 -6.14 -17.70
N SER A 6 50.59 -4.93 -18.24
CA SER A 6 49.54 -4.00 -17.84
C SER A 6 48.22 -4.49 -18.43
N THR A 7 47.44 -5.23 -17.66
CA THR A 7 46.02 -5.44 -18.00
C THR A 7 45.28 -4.13 -17.78
N PHE A 8 44.96 -3.48 -18.89
CA PHE A 8 44.09 -2.32 -18.99
C PHE A 8 42.68 -2.76 -18.59
N ALA A 9 42.28 -2.51 -17.33
CA ALA A 9 40.89 -2.61 -16.94
C ALA A 9 40.15 -1.45 -17.59
N VAL A 10 39.52 -1.69 -18.74
CA VAL A 10 38.49 -0.81 -19.27
C VAL A 10 37.35 -0.88 -18.27
N ILE A 11 37.33 0.04 -17.31
CA ILE A 11 36.13 0.36 -16.56
C ILE A 11 35.22 0.99 -17.60
N LEU A 12 34.36 0.18 -18.22
CA LEU A 12 33.23 0.67 -18.97
C LEU A 12 32.37 1.41 -17.95
N SER A 13 32.60 2.71 -17.81
CA SER A 13 31.67 3.60 -17.12
C SER A 13 30.40 3.60 -17.98
N LEU A 14 29.55 2.59 -17.81
CA LEU A 14 28.19 2.63 -18.28
C LEU A 14 27.61 3.92 -17.73
N ASN A 15 27.31 4.84 -18.63
CA ASN A 15 26.72 6.11 -18.28
C ASN A 15 25.25 5.82 -17.92
N ILE A 16 25.03 5.31 -16.70
CA ILE A 16 23.73 4.85 -16.18
C ILE A 16 22.68 5.97 -16.26
N ALA A 17 23.12 7.23 -16.36
CA ALA A 17 22.27 8.41 -16.45
C ALA A 17 21.40 8.47 -17.73
N ALA A 18 21.87 7.94 -18.86
CA ALA A 18 21.19 8.07 -20.17
C ALA A 18 20.51 6.78 -20.64
N GLN A 19 20.32 5.80 -19.74
CA GLN A 19 19.65 4.57 -20.10
C GLN A 19 18.13 4.80 -20.19
N GLU A 20 17.58 4.62 -21.39
CA GLU A 20 16.14 4.64 -21.65
C GLU A 20 15.43 3.56 -20.83
N ILE A 21 14.33 3.94 -20.18
CA ILE A 21 13.48 3.04 -19.41
C ILE A 21 12.39 2.46 -20.32
N PRO A 22 12.33 1.12 -20.50
CA PRO A 22 11.30 0.51 -21.32
C PRO A 22 9.94 0.55 -20.60
N ILE A 23 9.01 1.32 -21.14
CA ILE A 23 7.63 1.43 -20.63
C ILE A 23 6.68 0.84 -21.68
N LYS A 24 5.93 -0.21 -21.30
CA LYS A 24 5.05 -0.94 -22.23
C LYS A 24 3.66 -0.30 -22.36
N ASP A 25 3.11 0.17 -21.25
CA ASP A 25 1.78 0.78 -21.22
C ASP A 25 1.87 2.22 -21.76
N ASN A 26 1.11 2.53 -22.82
CA ASN A 26 1.13 3.85 -23.44
C ASN A 26 0.60 4.94 -22.52
N ASN A 27 -0.36 4.64 -21.64
CA ASN A 27 -0.90 5.61 -20.70
C ASN A 27 0.11 5.89 -19.59
N LEU A 28 0.80 4.86 -19.08
CA LEU A 28 1.91 5.02 -18.16
C LEU A 28 3.02 5.85 -18.81
N LYS A 29 3.45 5.49 -20.03
CA LYS A 29 4.48 6.21 -20.77
C LYS A 29 4.11 7.69 -20.92
N THR A 30 2.88 7.97 -21.38
CA THR A 30 2.39 9.34 -21.54
C THR A 30 2.39 10.10 -20.22
N ALA A 31 1.89 9.51 -19.14
CA ALA A 31 1.86 10.15 -17.83
C ALA A 31 3.27 10.45 -17.29
N LEU A 32 4.22 9.53 -17.47
CA LEU A 32 5.60 9.71 -17.02
C LEU A 32 6.34 10.77 -17.85
N LEU A 33 6.21 10.73 -19.18
CA LEU A 33 6.86 11.73 -20.05
C LEU A 33 6.31 13.14 -19.78
N GLN A 34 4.99 13.29 -19.60
CA GLN A 34 4.38 14.57 -19.23
C GLN A 34 4.96 15.19 -17.97
N GLN A 35 5.43 14.37 -17.03
CA GLN A 35 5.92 14.82 -15.74
C GLN A 35 7.45 14.94 -15.67
N PHE A 36 8.19 14.07 -16.38
CA PHE A 36 9.62 13.86 -16.14
C PHE A 36 10.51 13.98 -17.37
N ASP A 37 9.98 14.02 -18.60
CA ASP A 37 10.80 14.23 -19.81
C ASP A 37 11.27 15.69 -19.88
N GLN A 38 12.40 15.98 -19.22
CA GLN A 38 12.93 17.34 -19.04
C GLN A 38 13.62 17.84 -20.30
N ASN A 39 14.19 16.93 -21.08
CA ASN A 39 14.91 17.26 -22.31
C ASN A 39 13.99 17.21 -23.56
N HIS A 40 12.73 16.81 -23.39
CA HIS A 40 11.70 16.71 -24.42
C HIS A 40 12.09 15.80 -25.60
N ASN A 41 12.85 14.74 -25.31
CA ASN A 41 13.30 13.79 -26.33
C ASN A 41 12.30 12.64 -26.57
N GLY A 42 11.18 12.62 -25.83
CA GLY A 42 10.13 11.62 -25.94
C GLY A 42 10.46 10.27 -25.28
N LYS A 43 11.50 10.24 -24.44
CA LYS A 43 11.98 9.08 -23.70
C LYS A 43 12.10 9.43 -22.23
N LEU A 44 11.98 8.39 -21.40
CA LEU A 44 12.22 8.52 -19.98
C LEU A 44 13.58 7.91 -19.65
N GLU A 45 14.44 8.69 -19.01
CA GLU A 45 15.78 8.28 -18.64
C GLU A 45 15.92 8.15 -17.12
N VAL A 46 16.81 7.27 -16.68
CA VAL A 46 17.08 7.05 -15.25
C VAL A 46 17.47 8.33 -14.51
N SER A 47 18.22 9.23 -15.17
CA SER A 47 18.61 10.52 -14.58
C SER A 47 17.41 11.42 -14.23
N GLU A 48 16.30 11.32 -14.95
CA GLU A 48 15.11 12.15 -14.78
C GLU A 48 14.23 11.72 -13.61
N ILE A 49 14.30 10.44 -13.24
CA ILE A 49 13.44 9.86 -12.19
C ILE A 49 14.17 9.55 -10.88
N ASN A 50 15.51 9.60 -10.88
CA ASN A 50 16.33 9.19 -9.75
C ASN A 50 16.10 10.00 -8.47
N THR A 51 15.50 11.19 -8.54
CA THR A 51 15.23 12.02 -7.35
C THR A 51 13.76 12.05 -6.96
N VAL A 52 12.88 11.35 -7.69
CA VAL A 52 11.43 11.43 -7.52
C VAL A 52 10.98 10.73 -6.23
N PRO A 53 10.45 11.48 -5.24
CA PRO A 53 10.00 10.89 -3.98
C PRO A 53 8.54 10.44 -4.02
N GLU A 54 7.73 10.99 -4.93
CA GLU A 54 6.29 10.81 -5.00
C GLU A 54 5.84 10.73 -6.46
N LEU A 55 4.94 9.79 -6.74
CA LEU A 55 4.42 9.53 -8.07
C LEU A 55 2.89 9.35 -8.02
N LYS A 56 2.17 10.23 -8.71
CA LYS A 56 0.70 10.23 -8.80
C LYS A 56 0.27 9.80 -10.19
N LEU A 57 -0.30 8.61 -10.26
CA LEU A 57 -0.74 7.95 -11.48
C LEU A 57 -2.20 7.49 -11.36
N ASP A 58 -3.00 8.10 -10.49
CA ASP A 58 -4.42 7.77 -10.38
C ASP A 58 -5.23 8.23 -11.59
N GLU A 59 -6.26 7.44 -11.94
CA GLU A 59 -7.21 7.74 -13.02
C GLU A 59 -6.53 7.90 -14.40
N LYS A 60 -5.55 7.04 -14.71
CA LYS A 60 -4.77 7.08 -15.95
C LYS A 60 -5.05 5.93 -16.91
N ASN A 61 -5.99 5.04 -16.60
CA ASN A 61 -6.27 3.84 -17.39
C ASN A 61 -5.03 2.95 -17.60
N ILE A 62 -4.11 2.92 -16.63
CA ILE A 62 -2.90 2.10 -16.67
C ILE A 62 -3.26 0.63 -16.41
N SER A 63 -2.60 -0.29 -17.10
CA SER A 63 -2.81 -1.73 -16.97
C SER A 63 -1.52 -2.52 -16.75
N ASP A 64 -0.38 -2.04 -17.26
CA ASP A 64 0.94 -2.63 -17.09
C ASP A 64 1.90 -1.63 -16.40
N LEU A 65 2.58 -2.09 -15.35
CA LEU A 65 3.48 -1.28 -14.52
C LEU A 65 4.96 -1.37 -14.95
N SER A 66 5.28 -2.07 -16.04
CA SER A 66 6.63 -2.22 -16.57
C SER A 66 7.30 -0.85 -16.73
N GLY A 67 8.49 -0.70 -16.14
CA GLY A 67 9.24 0.55 -16.09
C GLY A 67 9.18 1.23 -14.72
N LEU A 68 8.13 0.99 -13.91
CA LEU A 68 8.04 1.58 -12.58
C LEU A 68 9.10 1.05 -11.62
N GLU A 69 9.63 -0.15 -11.83
CA GLU A 69 10.71 -0.71 -11.02
C GLU A 69 12.00 0.14 -11.04
N HIS A 70 12.14 1.11 -11.95
CA HIS A 70 13.29 2.02 -11.98
C HIS A 70 13.19 3.20 -11.00
N PHE A 71 12.01 3.46 -10.40
CA PHE A 71 11.80 4.56 -9.44
C PHE A 71 12.33 4.21 -8.03
N GLN A 72 13.63 3.94 -7.92
CA GLN A 72 14.27 3.39 -6.72
C GLN A 72 14.31 4.32 -5.50
N ASN A 73 13.98 5.60 -5.68
CA ASN A 73 13.89 6.60 -4.59
C ASN A 73 12.46 6.95 -4.19
N LEU A 74 11.47 6.27 -4.78
CA LEU A 74 10.07 6.52 -4.53
C LEU A 74 9.67 6.13 -3.09
N LYS A 75 9.01 7.06 -2.41
CA LYS A 75 8.44 6.89 -1.07
C LYS A 75 6.92 6.82 -1.09
N GLU A 76 6.29 7.45 -2.07
CA GLU A 76 4.83 7.47 -2.21
C GLU A 76 4.40 7.16 -3.64
N LEU A 77 3.49 6.20 -3.79
CA LEU A 77 2.97 5.76 -5.08
C LEU A 77 1.44 5.67 -5.03
N ASN A 78 0.77 6.49 -5.85
CA ASN A 78 -0.67 6.45 -6.02
C ASN A 78 -1.02 5.90 -7.41
N LEU A 79 -1.64 4.72 -7.44
CA LEU A 79 -2.09 3.99 -8.63
C LEU A 79 -3.61 3.75 -8.59
N ARG A 80 -4.37 4.50 -7.77
CA ARG A 80 -5.81 4.27 -7.61
C ARG A 80 -6.57 4.45 -8.92
N LYS A 81 -7.71 3.77 -9.07
CA LYS A 81 -8.62 3.94 -10.22
C LYS A 81 -7.92 3.73 -11.57
N ASN A 82 -7.25 2.60 -11.69
CA ASN A 82 -6.63 2.13 -12.93
C ASN A 82 -7.16 0.72 -13.26
N ASN A 83 -6.57 0.07 -14.26
CA ASN A 83 -6.95 -1.25 -14.74
C ASN A 83 -5.85 -2.28 -14.44
N ILE A 84 -5.14 -2.16 -13.31
CA ILE A 84 -3.99 -3.00 -12.97
C ILE A 84 -4.46 -4.31 -12.33
N SER A 85 -3.98 -5.44 -12.82
CA SER A 85 -4.21 -6.78 -12.23
C SER A 85 -2.95 -7.44 -11.67
N ASP A 86 -1.76 -6.94 -12.01
CA ASP A 86 -0.48 -7.42 -11.47
C ASP A 86 0.31 -6.29 -10.80
N PHE A 87 0.51 -6.41 -9.49
CA PHE A 87 1.29 -5.49 -8.67
C PHE A 87 2.68 -6.05 -8.32
N SER A 88 3.12 -7.14 -8.95
CA SER A 88 4.38 -7.82 -8.65
C SER A 88 5.59 -6.88 -8.73
N LEU A 89 5.63 -5.99 -9.72
CA LEU A 89 6.69 -5.01 -9.95
C LEU A 89 6.83 -3.99 -8.81
N VAL A 90 5.74 -3.67 -8.10
CA VAL A 90 5.79 -2.74 -6.95
C VAL A 90 6.73 -3.27 -5.86
N ASN A 91 6.92 -4.60 -5.72
CA ASN A 91 7.86 -5.18 -4.76
C ASN A 91 9.33 -4.77 -4.98
N LYS A 92 9.68 -4.19 -6.13
CA LYS A 92 11.02 -3.66 -6.40
C LYS A 92 11.26 -2.27 -5.79
N LEU A 93 10.22 -1.61 -5.31
CA LEU A 93 10.27 -0.26 -4.73
C LEU A 93 10.52 -0.34 -3.21
N THR A 94 11.69 -0.81 -2.81
CA THR A 94 11.97 -1.15 -1.40
C THR A 94 11.99 0.06 -0.46
N LYS A 95 12.09 1.29 -0.99
CA LYS A 95 11.99 2.54 -0.21
C LYS A 95 10.57 3.07 -0.04
N LEU A 96 9.58 2.41 -0.64
CA LEU A 96 8.20 2.86 -0.60
C LEU A 96 7.64 2.83 0.83
N GLU A 97 7.06 3.94 1.25
CA GLU A 97 6.47 4.17 2.56
C GLU A 97 4.94 4.17 2.48
N ASN A 98 4.35 4.71 1.40
CA ASN A 98 2.91 4.76 1.20
C ASN A 98 2.53 4.22 -0.19
N LEU A 99 1.55 3.31 -0.22
CA LEU A 99 1.03 2.72 -1.46
C LEU A 99 -0.50 2.84 -1.51
N TYR A 100 -1.01 3.45 -2.58
CA TYR A 100 -2.44 3.56 -2.86
C TYR A 100 -2.78 2.83 -4.16
N ILE A 101 -3.59 1.78 -4.06
CA ILE A 101 -3.92 0.89 -5.20
C ILE A 101 -5.41 0.56 -5.29
N GLY A 102 -6.25 1.15 -4.43
CA GLY A 102 -7.69 0.90 -4.46
C GLY A 102 -8.36 1.26 -5.79
N ASP A 103 -9.53 0.67 -6.05
CA ASP A 103 -10.25 0.81 -7.33
C ASP A 103 -9.45 0.35 -8.56
N ASN A 104 -8.66 -0.72 -8.43
CA ASN A 104 -8.10 -1.42 -9.59
C ASN A 104 -8.92 -2.69 -9.90
N ASN A 105 -8.45 -3.50 -10.86
CA ASN A 105 -9.07 -4.80 -11.13
C ASN A 105 -9.07 -5.68 -9.87
N LYS A 106 -10.04 -6.60 -9.80
CA LYS A 106 -10.06 -7.60 -8.72
C LYS A 106 -8.88 -8.55 -8.89
N ILE A 107 -8.08 -8.71 -7.84
CA ILE A 107 -6.86 -9.55 -7.88
C ILE A 107 -6.89 -10.73 -6.91
N GLY A 108 -7.75 -10.72 -5.89
CA GLY A 108 -7.88 -11.81 -4.92
C GLY A 108 -6.73 -11.89 -3.92
N VAL A 109 -5.50 -12.03 -4.38
CA VAL A 109 -4.31 -12.14 -3.53
C VAL A 109 -3.30 -11.07 -3.87
N LEU A 110 -2.81 -10.37 -2.85
CA LEU A 110 -1.81 -9.32 -2.98
C LEU A 110 -0.54 -9.67 -2.21
N ASN A 111 0.60 -9.75 -2.90
CA ASN A 111 1.91 -9.99 -2.30
C ASN A 111 2.76 -8.72 -2.35
N LEU A 112 3.08 -8.15 -1.17
CA LEU A 112 3.87 -6.94 -0.99
C LEU A 112 5.06 -7.17 -0.04
N LYS A 113 5.57 -8.41 0.02
CA LYS A 113 6.68 -8.78 0.93
C LYS A 113 7.98 -8.01 0.66
N GLY A 114 8.18 -7.48 -0.55
CA GLY A 114 9.35 -6.67 -0.90
C GLY A 114 9.31 -5.24 -0.32
N LEU A 115 8.13 -4.75 0.07
CA LEU A 115 7.95 -3.40 0.60
C LEU A 115 8.27 -3.33 2.09
N VAL A 116 9.54 -3.51 2.44
CA VAL A 116 10.01 -3.65 3.82
C VAL A 116 9.92 -2.36 4.66
N ASN A 117 9.78 -1.20 4.01
CA ASN A 117 9.68 0.11 4.67
C ASN A 117 8.26 0.68 4.70
N LEU A 118 7.25 -0.09 4.25
CA LEU A 118 5.88 0.39 4.12
C LEU A 118 5.30 0.80 5.47
N LYS A 119 4.70 1.99 5.52
CA LYS A 119 4.00 2.58 6.67
C LYS A 119 2.49 2.60 6.44
N GLY A 120 2.06 2.87 5.20
CA GLY A 120 0.66 2.97 4.81
C GLY A 120 0.31 2.14 3.58
N ILE A 121 -0.80 1.40 3.65
CA ILE A 121 -1.39 0.68 2.51
C ILE A 121 -2.87 1.03 2.38
N TYR A 122 -3.26 1.45 1.18
CA TYR A 122 -4.62 1.84 0.81
C TYR A 122 -5.08 1.00 -0.39
N ALA A 123 -5.70 -0.14 -0.12
CA ALA A 123 -6.01 -1.19 -1.08
C ALA A 123 -7.47 -1.64 -0.99
N PHE A 124 -8.40 -0.68 -1.06
CA PHE A 124 -9.84 -0.92 -1.03
C PHE A 124 -10.40 -1.37 -2.38
N ARG A 125 -11.50 -2.14 -2.37
CA ARG A 125 -12.23 -2.61 -3.56
C ARG A 125 -11.38 -3.37 -4.58
N LEU A 126 -10.52 -4.28 -4.11
CA LEU A 126 -9.68 -5.14 -4.96
C LEU A 126 -10.07 -6.62 -4.93
N GLY A 127 -11.19 -6.93 -4.25
CA GLY A 127 -11.66 -8.31 -4.07
C GLY A 127 -10.66 -9.17 -3.29
N LEU A 128 -9.86 -8.57 -2.41
CA LEU A 128 -8.81 -9.29 -1.70
C LEU A 128 -9.39 -10.27 -0.70
N THR A 129 -8.92 -11.51 -0.75
CA THR A 129 -9.09 -12.52 0.29
C THR A 129 -7.82 -12.67 1.12
N LYS A 130 -6.67 -12.22 0.60
CA LYS A 130 -5.37 -12.34 1.27
C LYS A 130 -4.42 -11.22 0.88
N ILE A 131 -3.67 -10.74 1.87
CA ILE A 131 -2.55 -9.82 1.68
C ILE A 131 -1.32 -10.34 2.43
N GLN A 132 -0.15 -10.21 1.82
CA GLN A 132 1.12 -10.61 2.41
C GLN A 132 2.04 -9.41 2.56
N LEU A 133 2.37 -9.07 3.81
CA LEU A 133 3.20 -7.92 4.19
C LEU A 133 4.32 -8.40 5.11
N ASN A 134 5.52 -7.83 4.93
CA ASN A 134 6.68 -8.08 5.79
C ASN A 134 7.20 -6.81 6.50
N SER A 135 6.64 -5.63 6.20
CA SER A 135 7.06 -4.39 6.85
C SER A 135 6.72 -4.40 8.34
N LYS A 136 7.71 -4.02 9.16
CA LYS A 136 7.56 -3.85 10.61
C LYS A 136 7.05 -2.45 10.99
N ASN A 137 6.99 -1.53 10.03
CA ASN A 137 6.69 -0.11 10.25
C ASN A 137 5.24 0.26 9.89
N ILE A 138 4.37 -0.73 9.62
CA ILE A 138 2.99 -0.46 9.22
C ILE A 138 2.21 0.20 10.35
N LYS A 139 1.67 1.37 10.04
CA LYS A 139 0.84 2.19 10.92
C LYS A 139 -0.57 2.37 10.38
N TYR A 140 -0.75 2.32 9.06
CA TYR A 140 -2.02 2.63 8.42
C TYR A 140 -2.42 1.53 7.44
N ILE A 141 -3.57 0.91 7.67
CA ILE A 141 -4.14 -0.12 6.81
C ILE A 141 -5.57 0.28 6.46
N TYR A 142 -5.83 0.45 5.17
CA TYR A 142 -7.15 0.72 4.60
C TYR A 142 -7.45 -0.35 3.55
N LEU A 143 -8.38 -1.26 3.85
CA LEU A 143 -8.70 -2.43 3.04
C LEU A 143 -10.22 -2.56 2.83
N GLN A 144 -10.93 -1.45 2.77
CA GLN A 144 -12.39 -1.44 2.65
C GLN A 144 -12.89 -2.24 1.46
N ASP A 145 -14.10 -2.79 1.59
CA ASP A 145 -14.82 -3.47 0.52
C ASP A 145 -14.00 -4.60 -0.14
N ASN A 146 -13.28 -5.37 0.67
CA ASN A 146 -12.60 -6.59 0.25
C ASN A 146 -13.34 -7.84 0.79
N LEU A 147 -12.78 -9.03 0.54
CA LEU A 147 -13.40 -10.33 0.77
C LEU A 147 -12.61 -11.16 1.80
N PHE A 148 -12.02 -10.50 2.79
CA PHE A 148 -11.30 -11.18 3.87
C PHE A 148 -12.30 -11.95 4.75
N THR A 149 -11.96 -13.20 5.10
CA THR A 149 -12.66 -13.96 6.14
C THR A 149 -12.02 -13.79 7.52
N ASP A 150 -10.72 -13.52 7.50
CA ASP A 150 -9.86 -13.26 8.64
C ASP A 150 -8.78 -12.24 8.26
N PHE A 151 -8.26 -11.53 9.26
CA PHE A 151 -7.15 -10.60 9.06
C PHE A 151 -6.21 -10.63 10.27
N ASP A 152 -4.97 -11.11 10.05
CA ASP A 152 -3.95 -11.25 11.10
C ASP A 152 -3.22 -9.93 11.37
N THR A 153 -3.79 -9.11 12.25
CA THR A 153 -3.20 -7.81 12.65
C THR A 153 -2.02 -7.95 13.62
N ARG A 154 -1.75 -9.15 14.16
CA ARG A 154 -0.71 -9.38 15.19
C ARG A 154 0.70 -9.08 14.69
N LYS A 155 0.90 -9.06 13.37
CA LYS A 155 2.15 -8.68 12.69
C LYS A 155 2.43 -7.19 12.73
N PHE A 156 1.47 -6.36 13.13
CA PHE A 156 1.53 -4.90 13.09
C PHE A 156 1.33 -4.30 14.50
N PRO A 157 2.28 -4.49 15.44
CA PRO A 157 2.10 -4.01 16.81
C PRO A 157 2.00 -2.47 16.92
N ALA A 158 2.61 -1.74 15.98
CA ALA A 158 2.57 -0.27 15.88
C ALA A 158 1.40 0.26 15.02
N LEU A 159 0.39 -0.58 14.74
CA LEU A 159 -0.76 -0.20 13.93
C LEU A 159 -1.55 0.92 14.62
N HIS A 160 -1.67 2.07 13.95
CA HIS A 160 -2.38 3.24 14.44
C HIS A 160 -3.83 3.28 13.92
N THR A 161 -4.02 3.01 12.62
CA THR A 161 -5.34 3.01 11.98
C THR A 161 -5.57 1.72 11.21
N LEU A 162 -6.73 1.11 11.45
CA LEU A 162 -7.22 -0.04 10.71
C LEU A 162 -8.62 0.26 10.19
N ASN A 163 -8.80 0.24 8.87
CA ASN A 163 -10.11 0.30 8.25
C ASN A 163 -10.37 -0.97 7.42
N LEU A 164 -11.36 -1.74 7.85
CA LEU A 164 -11.88 -2.96 7.21
C LEU A 164 -13.38 -2.83 6.92
N ASP A 165 -13.92 -1.60 6.81
CA ASP A 165 -15.33 -1.36 6.47
C ASP A 165 -15.72 -2.11 5.20
N GLY A 166 -16.94 -2.66 5.15
CA GLY A 166 -17.43 -3.37 3.97
C GLY A 166 -16.75 -4.72 3.70
N CYS A 167 -15.86 -5.19 4.57
CA CYS A 167 -15.34 -6.56 4.53
C CYS A 167 -16.39 -7.55 5.05
N LYS A 168 -17.48 -7.72 4.29
CA LYS A 168 -18.71 -8.43 4.70
C LYS A 168 -18.49 -9.86 5.15
N THR A 169 -17.46 -10.52 4.64
CA THR A 169 -17.12 -11.92 4.98
C THR A 169 -16.25 -12.06 6.23
N LEU A 170 -15.77 -10.95 6.81
CA LEU A 170 -14.87 -10.95 7.95
C LEU A 170 -15.64 -11.32 9.21
N VAL A 171 -15.29 -12.46 9.82
CA VAL A 171 -16.01 -13.01 10.99
C VAL A 171 -15.26 -12.84 12.29
N ASN A 172 -13.92 -12.75 12.24
CA ASN A 172 -13.06 -12.71 13.42
C ASN A 172 -11.94 -11.69 13.23
N LEU A 173 -11.57 -11.00 14.32
CA LEU A 173 -10.46 -10.07 14.36
C LEU A 173 -9.81 -10.08 15.76
N ASP A 174 -8.52 -10.39 15.84
CA ASP A 174 -7.75 -10.39 17.08
C ASP A 174 -6.89 -9.13 17.18
N LEU A 175 -7.28 -8.18 18.04
CA LEU A 175 -6.60 -6.91 18.22
C LEU A 175 -5.59 -6.90 19.39
N SER A 176 -5.32 -8.04 20.02
CA SER A 176 -4.57 -8.14 21.28
C SER A 176 -3.13 -7.60 21.23
N LYS A 177 -2.55 -7.49 20.04
CA LYS A 177 -1.19 -6.96 19.82
C LYS A 177 -1.15 -5.51 19.38
N ASN A 178 -2.27 -4.91 18.99
CA ASN A 178 -2.33 -3.57 18.42
C ASN A 178 -2.53 -2.51 19.53
N LYS A 179 -1.59 -2.45 20.48
CA LYS A 179 -1.69 -1.58 21.67
C LYS A 179 -1.63 -0.08 21.37
N GLU A 180 -1.12 0.28 20.19
CA GLU A 180 -1.03 1.66 19.69
C GLU A 180 -2.22 2.05 18.79
N LEU A 181 -3.23 1.18 18.65
CA LEU A 181 -4.38 1.42 17.79
C LEU A 181 -5.21 2.60 18.30
N VAL A 182 -5.40 3.62 17.46
CA VAL A 182 -6.16 4.82 17.77
C VAL A 182 -7.49 4.86 17.04
N GLN A 183 -7.52 4.33 15.81
CA GLN A 183 -8.68 4.38 14.92
C GLN A 183 -9.01 3.00 14.35
N LEU A 184 -10.27 2.58 14.47
CA LEU A 184 -10.76 1.29 14.00
C LEU A 184 -12.11 1.42 13.28
N TYR A 185 -12.20 0.93 12.05
CA TYR A 185 -13.45 0.98 11.28
C TYR A 185 -13.80 -0.43 10.80
N LEU A 186 -14.98 -0.91 11.18
CA LEU A 186 -15.48 -2.29 11.00
C LEU A 186 -16.99 -2.33 10.68
N LEU A 187 -17.53 -1.28 10.07
CA LEU A 187 -18.92 -1.29 9.59
C LEU A 187 -19.08 -2.30 8.45
N ASP A 188 -20.28 -2.85 8.30
CA ASP A 188 -20.59 -3.86 7.27
C ASP A 188 -19.65 -5.08 7.30
N THR A 189 -19.34 -5.59 8.49
CA THR A 189 -18.61 -6.85 8.71
C THR A 189 -19.52 -7.94 9.29
N SER A 190 -19.05 -9.18 9.35
CA SER A 190 -19.76 -10.30 10.01
C SER A 190 -19.23 -10.62 11.41
N ILE A 191 -18.49 -9.69 12.02
CA ILE A 191 -17.95 -9.84 13.39
C ILE A 191 -19.11 -9.80 14.39
N LYS A 192 -19.13 -10.75 15.32
CA LYS A 192 -20.15 -10.84 16.37
C LYS A 192 -19.66 -10.35 17.73
N ASP A 193 -18.41 -10.64 18.03
CA ASP A 193 -17.76 -10.28 19.28
C ASP A 193 -16.44 -9.58 18.95
N LEU A 194 -16.13 -8.52 19.68
CA LEU A 194 -14.89 -7.78 19.52
C LEU A 194 -14.28 -7.47 20.88
N ASP A 195 -13.07 -7.98 21.11
CA ASP A 195 -12.29 -7.69 22.30
C ASP A 195 -11.32 -6.54 22.04
N ILE A 196 -11.51 -5.45 22.80
CA ILE A 196 -10.67 -4.24 22.76
C ILE A 196 -9.94 -3.97 24.09
N THR A 197 -9.94 -4.92 25.04
CA THR A 197 -9.33 -4.77 26.38
C THR A 197 -7.85 -4.33 26.30
N ASN A 198 -7.13 -4.80 25.29
CA ASN A 198 -5.71 -4.46 25.07
C ASN A 198 -5.49 -3.15 24.30
N ASN A 199 -6.52 -2.52 23.74
CA ASN A 199 -6.43 -1.36 22.86
C ASN A 199 -6.75 -0.05 23.60
N LYS A 200 -5.99 0.24 24.66
CA LYS A 200 -6.24 1.39 25.57
C LYS A 200 -6.09 2.77 24.92
N THR A 201 -5.42 2.84 23.77
CA THR A 201 -5.24 4.09 23.00
C THR A 201 -6.38 4.38 22.02
N LEU A 202 -7.37 3.48 21.90
CA LEU A 202 -8.44 3.60 20.93
C LEU A 202 -9.31 4.82 21.25
N LYS A 203 -9.40 5.77 20.31
CA LYS A 203 -10.16 7.02 20.46
C LYS A 203 -11.40 7.07 19.58
N THR A 204 -11.33 6.41 18.43
CA THR A 204 -12.39 6.43 17.43
C THR A 204 -12.57 5.02 16.91
N PHE A 205 -13.78 4.47 17.07
CA PHE A 205 -14.11 3.23 16.41
C PHE A 205 -15.56 3.16 15.97
N TYR A 206 -15.77 2.56 14.80
CA TYR A 206 -17.08 2.39 14.17
C TYR A 206 -17.32 0.89 13.97
N ILE A 207 -18.31 0.37 14.67
CA ILE A 207 -18.73 -1.04 14.65
C ILE A 207 -20.25 -1.09 14.58
N GLU A 208 -20.80 -2.20 14.08
CA GLU A 208 -22.25 -2.43 14.11
C GLU A 208 -22.79 -2.46 15.55
N ASP A 209 -24.02 -1.98 15.74
CA ASP A 209 -24.67 -2.01 17.06
C ASP A 209 -24.87 -3.43 17.59
N SER A 210 -24.99 -4.40 16.69
CA SER A 210 -25.12 -5.83 16.96
C SER A 210 -23.85 -6.49 17.48
N VAL A 211 -22.67 -5.85 17.33
CA VAL A 211 -21.41 -6.40 17.84
C VAL A 211 -21.37 -6.30 19.36
N LYS A 212 -21.15 -7.44 20.01
CA LYS A 212 -20.86 -7.49 21.44
C LYS A 212 -19.43 -7.05 21.70
N LEU A 213 -19.29 -5.90 22.35
CA LEU A 213 -17.99 -5.33 22.70
C LEU A 213 -17.52 -5.85 24.07
N ILE A 214 -16.31 -6.40 24.12
CA ILE A 214 -15.60 -6.78 25.34
C ILE A 214 -14.54 -5.70 25.61
N LYS A 215 -14.62 -5.06 26.77
CA LYS A 215 -13.81 -3.91 27.16
C LYS A 215 -13.55 -3.89 28.66
N ASP A 216 -12.47 -3.21 29.08
CA ASP A 216 -12.19 -2.96 30.49
C ASP A 216 -13.16 -1.92 31.08
N ALA A 217 -13.30 -1.90 32.41
CA ALA A 217 -14.22 -1.00 33.11
C ALA A 217 -13.85 0.49 32.96
N ASP A 218 -12.57 0.80 32.78
CA ASP A 218 -12.01 2.14 32.57
C ASP A 218 -12.09 2.62 31.11
N GLN A 219 -12.39 1.71 30.16
CA GLN A 219 -12.64 2.09 28.77
C GLN A 219 -14.07 2.61 28.61
N GLU A 220 -14.23 3.94 28.59
CA GLU A 220 -15.47 4.57 28.18
C GLU A 220 -15.70 4.34 26.67
N ALA A 221 -16.53 3.35 26.34
CA ALA A 221 -17.01 3.16 24.98
C ALA A 221 -18.31 3.94 24.81
N THR A 222 -18.22 5.13 24.23
CA THR A 222 -19.42 5.74 23.64
C THR A 222 -19.57 5.18 22.23
N LYS A 223 -20.58 4.32 22.03
CA LYS A 223 -21.03 3.98 20.67
C LYS A 223 -21.51 5.29 20.04
N ARG A 224 -20.73 5.92 19.16
CA ARG A 224 -21.19 7.00 18.28
C ARG A 224 -20.71 6.66 16.86
N ALA A 225 -21.56 6.64 15.84
CA ALA A 225 -22.67 7.57 15.61
C ALA A 225 -23.95 6.89 15.07
N PRO A 226 -25.15 7.36 15.46
CA PRO A 226 -26.32 7.26 14.60
C PRO A 226 -26.15 8.23 13.42
N ILE A 227 -26.35 7.74 12.19
CA ILE A 227 -26.59 8.62 11.04
C ILE A 227 -28.02 9.15 11.19
N ILE A 228 -28.15 10.46 11.38
CA ILE A 228 -29.43 11.17 11.32
C ILE A 228 -29.88 11.14 9.85
N THR A 229 -30.94 10.40 9.54
CA THR A 229 -31.66 10.58 8.27
C THR A 229 -32.40 11.91 8.34
N VAL A 230 -31.98 12.88 7.54
CA VAL A 230 -32.80 14.07 7.28
C VAL A 230 -33.99 13.61 6.44
N LYS A 231 -35.22 13.96 6.88
CA LYS A 231 -36.51 13.48 6.34
C LYS A 231 -36.63 13.55 4.83
#